data_AF-A0A6G4WBV6-F1
#
_entry.id   AF-A0A6G4WBV6-F1
#
_cell.length_a   1.000
_cell.length_b   1.000
_cell.length_c   1.000
_cell.angle_alpha   90.00
_cell.angle_beta   90.00
_cell.angle_gamma   90.00
#
_symmetry.space_group_name_H-M   'P 1'
#
loop_
_entity.id
_entity.type
_entity.pdbx_description
1 polymer ?
#
loop_
_entity_poly.entity_id
_entity_poly.type
_entity_poly.pdbx_seq_one_letter_code
_entity_poly.pdbx_strand_id
1 'polypeptide(L)'
;MKQSYIAAAAAAALSAFALSAHAQQAGVELGLLECQVEGGTGFIIGSTKDVKCTYGPADASMAPETYSGVIRKIGLDVGTTGTTYIQWAVLAPSANVYAPGALAGNYVGASAEASAAVGVGANLLVGGSNQTFTLQPLSLQAQTGVNIALGVTDFQLRSVAN
;
A
#
# COMPACT_ATOMS: atom_id res chain seq x y z
N MET A 1 29.81 66.50 -23.06
CA MET A 1 29.96 67.03 -21.68
C MET A 1 28.96 66.27 -20.82
N LYS A 2 29.44 65.44 -19.87
CA LYS A 2 29.29 65.66 -18.40
C LYS A 2 27.80 65.68 -17.99
N GLN A 3 27.25 64.82 -17.14
CA GLN A 3 27.80 64.08 -16.00
C GLN A 3 26.76 63.03 -15.53
N SER A 4 27.27 62.00 -14.85
CA SER A 4 26.58 60.92 -14.13
C SER A 4 25.78 61.43 -12.90
N TYR A 5 25.35 60.50 -12.03
CA TYR A 5 24.81 60.64 -10.65
C TYR A 5 23.26 60.59 -10.57
N ILE A 6 22.56 59.82 -9.73
CA ILE A 6 22.85 59.00 -8.53
C ILE A 6 21.68 58.00 -8.35
N ALA A 7 21.97 56.91 -7.63
CA ALA A 7 21.05 55.87 -7.19
C ALA A 7 19.80 56.36 -6.43
N ALA A 8 18.68 55.65 -6.57
CA ALA A 8 17.64 55.58 -5.55
C ALA A 8 16.90 54.23 -5.65
N ALA A 9 16.76 53.59 -4.50
CA ALA A 9 16.26 52.24 -4.30
C ALA A 9 14.75 52.10 -4.57
N ALA A 10 14.35 50.93 -5.04
CA ALA A 10 13.02 50.38 -4.77
C ALA A 10 13.14 48.86 -4.68
N ALA A 11 13.08 48.36 -3.44
CA ALA A 11 12.99 46.94 -3.13
C ALA A 11 11.71 46.36 -3.76
N ALA A 12 11.85 45.63 -4.87
CA ALA A 12 10.78 44.79 -5.38
C ALA A 12 10.84 43.46 -4.62
N ALA A 13 9.88 43.28 -3.71
CA ALA A 13 9.70 42.11 -2.88
C ALA A 13 9.77 40.82 -3.71
N LEU A 14 10.81 40.00 -3.47
CA LEU A 14 10.77 38.58 -3.82
C LEU A 14 9.67 37.95 -2.96
N SER A 15 8.49 37.84 -3.55
CA SER A 15 7.40 37.03 -3.02
C SER A 15 7.86 35.58 -3.10
N ALA A 16 8.48 35.10 -2.03
CA ALA A 16 8.79 33.69 -1.85
C ALA A 16 7.44 32.97 -1.77
N PHE A 17 6.99 32.43 -2.90
CA PHE A 17 5.99 31.36 -2.88
C PHE A 17 6.65 30.18 -2.19
N ALA A 18 6.47 30.10 -0.87
CA ALA A 18 6.70 28.88 -0.13
C ALA A 18 5.70 27.86 -0.67
N LEU A 19 6.13 27.08 -1.67
CA LEU A 19 5.51 25.80 -1.98
C LEU A 19 5.54 25.03 -0.67
N SER A 20 4.38 24.96 0.00
CA SER A 20 4.18 24.06 1.11
C SER A 20 4.30 22.66 0.51
N ALA A 21 5.51 22.10 0.55
CA ALA A 21 5.70 20.68 0.38
C ALA A 21 4.93 20.03 1.53
N HIS A 22 3.66 19.73 1.29
CA HIS A 22 2.87 18.88 2.17
C HIS A 22 3.53 17.51 2.02
N ALA A 23 4.50 17.23 2.90
CA ALA A 23 5.03 15.90 3.06
C ALA A 23 3.80 15.02 3.34
N GLN A 24 3.39 14.26 2.32
CA GLN A 24 2.32 13.29 2.41
C GLN A 24 2.63 12.45 3.64
N GLN A 25 1.79 12.55 4.67
CA GLN A 25 1.97 11.79 5.89
C GLN A 25 1.76 10.32 5.51
N ALA A 26 2.82 9.65 5.06
CA ALA A 26 2.83 8.22 4.88
C ALA A 26 2.40 7.66 6.25
N GLY A 27 1.30 6.90 6.27
CA GLY A 27 0.77 6.34 7.52
C GLY A 27 1.87 5.62 8.31
N VAL A 28 1.65 5.47 9.61
CA VAL A 28 2.56 4.69 10.46
C VAL A 28 2.54 3.24 9.99
N GLU A 29 3.72 2.68 9.72
CA GLU A 29 3.86 1.25 9.44
C GLU A 29 3.62 0.46 10.72
N LEU A 30 2.62 -0.42 10.68
CA LEU A 30 2.25 -1.28 11.80
C LEU A 30 2.95 -2.65 11.73
N GLY A 31 3.42 -3.05 10.55
CA GLY A 31 4.08 -4.33 10.33
C GLY A 31 3.98 -4.81 8.88
N LEU A 32 4.27 -6.09 8.69
CA LEU A 32 4.27 -6.76 7.39
C LEU A 32 3.22 -7.86 7.33
N LEU A 33 2.46 -7.90 6.24
CA LEU A 33 1.54 -8.97 5.92
C LEU A 33 2.11 -9.78 4.75
N GLU A 34 2.60 -10.99 5.05
CA GLU A 34 3.10 -11.93 4.05
C GLU A 34 2.01 -12.94 3.71
N CYS A 35 1.67 -13.07 2.44
CA CYS A 35 0.64 -13.97 1.94
C CYS A 35 1.24 -15.00 0.98
N GLN A 36 1.08 -16.28 1.33
CA GLN A 36 1.32 -17.39 0.42
C GLN A 36 0.09 -17.58 -0.48
N VAL A 37 0.29 -17.52 -1.79
CA VAL A 37 -0.72 -17.81 -2.80
C VAL A 37 -0.65 -19.29 -3.13
N GLU A 38 -1.77 -20.00 -3.00
CA GLU A 38 -1.83 -21.40 -3.41
C GLU A 38 -1.52 -21.51 -4.91
N GLY A 39 -0.52 -22.35 -5.23
CA GLY A 39 -0.14 -22.65 -6.60
C GLY A 39 -1.26 -23.39 -7.33
N GLY A 40 -1.30 -23.27 -8.66
CA GLY A 40 -2.30 -23.95 -9.47
C GLY A 40 -2.11 -23.73 -10.97
N THR A 41 -2.86 -24.47 -11.77
CA THR A 41 -2.92 -24.29 -13.22
C THR A 41 -3.74 -23.05 -13.57
N GLY A 42 -3.11 -22.10 -14.28
CA GLY A 42 -3.80 -20.94 -14.87
C GLY A 42 -3.98 -19.75 -13.93
N PHE A 43 -3.27 -18.66 -14.21
CA PHE A 43 -3.80 -17.33 -13.99
C PHE A 43 -4.65 -16.99 -15.21
N ILE A 44 -5.97 -16.94 -15.03
CA ILE A 44 -6.88 -16.35 -16.02
C ILE A 44 -7.12 -14.90 -15.56
N ILE A 45 -7.24 -13.97 -16.50
CA ILE A 45 -7.65 -12.59 -16.20
C ILE A 45 -8.98 -12.64 -15.43
N GLY A 46 -9.03 -11.98 -14.27
CA GLY A 46 -10.20 -12.00 -13.40
C GLY A 46 -10.31 -13.22 -12.48
N SER A 47 -9.28 -14.06 -12.40
CA SER A 47 -9.25 -15.19 -11.47
C SER A 47 -9.17 -14.75 -10.01
N THR A 48 -9.74 -15.62 -9.17
CA THR A 48 -9.73 -15.50 -7.71
C THR A 48 -8.79 -16.56 -7.16
N LYS A 49 -7.97 -16.20 -6.17
CA LYS A 49 -7.03 -17.13 -5.52
C LYS A 49 -7.16 -17.03 -4.01
N ASP A 50 -7.18 -18.18 -3.37
CA ASP A 50 -7.05 -18.28 -1.92
C ASP A 50 -5.59 -18.02 -1.51
N VAL A 51 -5.44 -17.34 -0.38
CA VAL A 51 -4.16 -17.02 0.22
C VAL A 51 -4.19 -17.32 1.71
N LYS A 52 -3.04 -17.72 2.24
CA LYS A 52 -2.78 -17.81 3.67
C LYS A 52 -1.80 -16.71 4.02
N CYS A 53 -2.15 -15.86 4.97
CA CYS A 53 -1.34 -14.72 5.33
C CYS A 53 -0.89 -14.76 6.79
N THR A 54 0.33 -14.32 7.03
CA THR A 54 0.90 -14.11 8.36
C THR A 54 1.19 -12.62 8.50
N TYR A 55 0.58 -12.00 9.51
CA TYR A 55 0.89 -10.64 9.91
C TYR A 55 1.96 -10.66 11.00
N GLY A 56 3.10 -10.05 10.70
CA GLY A 56 4.18 -9.77 11.64
C GLY A 56 4.11 -8.30 12.08
N PRO A 57 3.66 -8.00 13.31
CA PRO A 57 3.66 -6.63 13.81
C PRO A 57 5.09 -6.06 13.93
N ALA A 58 5.24 -4.77 13.68
CA ALA A 58 6.50 -4.04 13.87
C ALA A 58 6.86 -3.90 15.36
N ASP A 59 5.84 -3.87 16.24
CA ASP A 59 6.03 -3.93 17.69
C ASP A 59 6.25 -5.39 18.12
N ALA A 60 7.47 -5.69 18.55
CA ALA A 60 7.87 -7.03 18.99
C ALA A 60 7.13 -7.54 20.24
N SER A 61 6.40 -6.67 20.96
CA SER A 61 5.55 -7.09 22.09
C SER A 61 4.23 -7.72 21.64
N MET A 62 3.83 -7.54 20.38
CA MET A 62 2.63 -8.13 19.80
C MET A 62 2.94 -9.48 19.14
N ALA A 63 2.05 -10.45 19.33
CA ALA A 63 2.19 -11.75 18.69
C ALA A 63 1.82 -11.68 17.19
N PRO A 64 2.49 -12.47 16.32
CA PRO A 64 2.06 -12.64 14.94
C PRO A 64 0.64 -13.19 14.84
N GLU A 65 -0.07 -12.81 13.79
CA GLU A 65 -1.45 -13.23 13.54
C GLU A 65 -1.59 -13.93 12.20
N THR A 66 -2.49 -14.91 12.14
CA THR A 66 -2.79 -15.65 10.91
C THR A 66 -4.13 -15.23 10.34
N TYR A 67 -4.14 -15.04 9.03
CA TYR A 67 -5.32 -14.67 8.27
C TYR A 67 -5.49 -15.62 7.10
N SER A 68 -6.75 -15.87 6.76
CA SER A 68 -7.12 -16.43 5.47
C SER A 68 -7.58 -15.29 4.58
N GLY A 69 -7.39 -15.43 3.27
CA GLY A 69 -7.83 -14.39 2.37
C GLY A 69 -8.05 -14.86 0.95
N VAL A 70 -8.64 -13.96 0.19
CA VAL A 70 -9.04 -14.19 -1.19
C VAL A 70 -8.66 -12.95 -2.00
N ILE A 71 -7.79 -13.10 -3.00
CA ILE A 71 -7.40 -12.02 -3.90
C ILE A 71 -8.09 -12.18 -5.25
N ARG A 72 -8.50 -11.06 -5.85
CA ARG A 72 -8.84 -10.98 -7.28
C ARG A 72 -7.69 -10.31 -8.01
N LYS A 73 -7.20 -10.96 -9.08
CA LYS A 73 -6.13 -10.43 -9.90
C LYS A 73 -6.61 -10.07 -11.30
N ILE A 74 -6.18 -8.92 -11.79
CA ILE A 74 -6.25 -8.55 -13.20
C ILE A 74 -4.82 -8.59 -13.77
N GLY A 75 -4.61 -9.36 -14.84
CA GLY A 75 -3.38 -9.31 -15.65
C GLY A 75 -2.15 -10.06 -15.11
N LEU A 76 -2.14 -11.39 -15.21
CA LEU A 76 -0.88 -12.14 -15.29
C LEU A 76 -1.04 -13.28 -16.29
N ASP A 77 -0.08 -13.39 -17.20
CA ASP A 77 -0.11 -14.32 -18.32
C ASP A 77 -0.26 -15.79 -17.91
N VAL A 78 -0.89 -16.53 -18.81
CA VAL A 78 -1.27 -17.94 -18.69
C VAL A 78 -0.03 -18.83 -18.59
N GLY A 79 0.09 -19.58 -17.48
CA GLY A 79 1.14 -20.58 -17.26
C GLY A 79 0.93 -21.38 -15.96
N THR A 80 1.77 -22.39 -15.72
CA THR A 80 1.88 -23.06 -14.41
C THR A 80 2.70 -22.18 -13.47
N THR A 81 2.08 -21.72 -12.39
CA THR A 81 2.77 -20.97 -11.33
C THR A 81 3.03 -21.89 -10.15
N GLY A 82 4.27 -21.91 -9.68
CA GLY A 82 4.60 -22.50 -8.37
C GLY A 82 4.04 -21.67 -7.23
N THR A 83 4.29 -22.11 -5.99
CA THR A 83 3.98 -21.32 -4.79
C THR A 83 4.59 -19.93 -4.92
N THR A 84 3.74 -18.90 -4.83
CA THR A 84 4.14 -17.50 -4.94
C THR A 84 3.82 -16.78 -3.65
N TYR A 85 4.63 -15.79 -3.28
CA TYR A 85 4.41 -14.97 -2.10
C TYR A 85 4.11 -13.53 -2.49
N ILE A 86 3.27 -12.88 -1.71
CA ILE A 86 2.93 -11.47 -1.83
C ILE A 86 3.17 -10.83 -0.46
N GLN A 87 3.95 -9.75 -0.43
CA GLN A 87 4.24 -9.03 0.80
C GLN A 87 3.65 -7.62 0.74
N TRP A 88 2.94 -7.24 1.80
CA TRP A 88 2.36 -5.92 1.97
C TRP A 88 2.93 -5.26 3.22
N ALA A 89 3.32 -3.99 3.11
CA ALA A 89 3.45 -3.14 4.28
C ALA A 89 2.06 -2.72 4.74
N VAL A 90 1.78 -2.85 6.04
CA VAL A 90 0.52 -2.48 6.67
C VAL A 90 0.66 -1.09 7.26
N LEU A 91 -0.09 -0.13 6.75
CA LEU A 91 -0.04 1.27 7.18
C LEU A 91 -1.37 1.69 7.82
N ALA A 92 -1.31 2.59 8.79
CA ALA A 92 -2.49 3.20 9.41
C ALA A 92 -2.23 4.67 9.81
N PRO A 93 -3.28 5.48 10.09
CA PRO A 93 -3.11 6.88 10.53
C PRO A 93 -2.30 7.03 11.83
N SER A 94 -2.34 6.03 12.72
CA SER A 94 -1.62 6.01 13.99
C SER A 94 -1.49 4.58 14.52
N ALA A 95 -0.53 4.34 15.43
CA ALA A 95 -0.27 3.00 15.98
C ALA A 95 -1.39 2.45 16.89
N ASN A 96 -2.13 3.34 17.56
CA ASN A 96 -3.15 2.98 18.56
C ASN A 96 -4.48 2.46 17.97
N VAL A 97 -4.63 2.42 16.65
CA VAL A 97 -5.83 1.90 15.98
C VAL A 97 -5.80 0.38 15.81
N TYR A 98 -4.67 -0.25 16.09
CA TYR A 98 -4.51 -1.69 15.95
C TYR A 98 -5.13 -2.44 17.12
N ALA A 99 -5.83 -3.53 16.80
CA ALA A 99 -6.29 -4.55 17.74
C ALA A 99 -6.16 -5.93 17.07
N PRO A 100 -6.08 -7.04 17.83
CA PRO A 100 -6.08 -8.37 17.23
C PRO A 100 -7.26 -8.57 16.27
N GLY A 101 -6.98 -9.07 15.07
CA GLY A 101 -7.98 -9.24 14.01
C GLY A 101 -8.32 -7.98 13.21
N ALA A 102 -7.75 -6.81 13.50
CA ALA A 102 -8.15 -5.54 12.87
C ALA A 102 -7.89 -5.48 11.36
N LEU A 103 -6.99 -6.33 10.83
CA LEU A 103 -6.75 -6.43 9.39
C LEU A 103 -7.85 -7.22 8.65
N ALA A 104 -8.78 -7.86 9.37
CA ALA A 104 -9.93 -8.48 8.74
C ALA A 104 -10.80 -7.41 8.07
N GLY A 105 -11.20 -7.65 6.83
CA GLY A 105 -11.99 -6.72 6.05
C GLY A 105 -11.85 -6.94 4.56
N ASN A 106 -12.45 -6.04 3.78
CA ASN A 106 -12.30 -6.01 2.34
C ASN A 106 -11.42 -4.81 1.99
N TYR A 107 -10.48 -5.02 1.10
CA TYR A 107 -9.56 -4.02 0.60
C TYR A 107 -9.77 -3.84 -0.89
N VAL A 108 -9.84 -2.59 -1.32
CA VAL A 108 -10.04 -2.21 -2.73
C VAL A 108 -8.87 -1.37 -3.21
N GLY A 109 -8.44 -1.63 -4.45
CA GLY A 109 -7.36 -0.89 -5.09
C GLY A 109 -7.78 0.53 -5.46
N ALA A 110 -6.89 1.49 -5.23
CA ALA A 110 -7.12 2.89 -5.59
C ALA A 110 -7.14 3.17 -7.11
N SER A 111 -6.97 2.13 -7.95
CA SER A 111 -6.82 2.20 -9.41
C SER A 111 -8.12 2.34 -10.20
N ALA A 112 -9.29 2.21 -9.58
CA ALA A 112 -10.56 2.41 -10.30
C ALA A 112 -11.08 3.86 -10.18
N GLU A 113 -11.15 4.43 -8.97
CA GLU A 113 -11.86 5.72 -8.79
C GLU A 113 -11.36 6.54 -7.57
N ALA A 114 -10.55 5.95 -6.68
CA ALA A 114 -10.33 6.49 -5.33
C ALA A 114 -9.05 7.33 -5.17
N SER A 115 -8.07 7.17 -6.06
CA SER A 115 -6.80 7.91 -6.02
C SER A 115 -6.96 9.43 -6.02
N ALA A 116 -8.05 9.95 -6.61
CA ALA A 116 -8.38 11.37 -6.59
C ALA A 116 -9.01 11.86 -5.27
N ALA A 117 -9.68 10.98 -4.50
CA ALA A 117 -10.43 11.36 -3.30
C ALA A 117 -9.60 11.27 -2.01
N VAL A 118 -8.66 10.33 -1.94
CA VAL A 118 -7.89 10.04 -0.71
C VAL A 118 -6.39 10.33 -0.83
N GLY A 119 -5.90 10.79 -1.99
CA GLY A 119 -4.49 11.16 -2.20
C GLY A 119 -3.51 9.99 -2.04
N VAL A 120 -4.01 8.76 -1.92
CA VAL A 120 -3.25 7.52 -1.80
C VAL A 120 -2.66 7.15 -3.16
N GLY A 121 -1.35 6.90 -3.17
CA GLY A 121 -0.59 6.58 -4.39
C GLY A 121 -1.16 5.39 -5.17
N ALA A 122 -0.85 5.36 -6.47
CA ALA A 122 -1.22 4.24 -7.32
C ALA A 122 -0.61 2.94 -6.79
N ASN A 123 -1.40 1.85 -6.80
CA ASN A 123 -1.08 0.49 -6.32
C ASN A 123 -1.31 0.21 -4.83
N LEU A 124 -2.02 1.06 -4.09
CA LEU A 124 -2.42 0.77 -2.70
C LEU A 124 -3.79 0.09 -2.62
N LEU A 125 -3.96 -0.82 -1.66
CA LEU A 125 -5.27 -1.34 -1.28
C LEU A 125 -5.70 -0.72 0.05
N VAL A 126 -6.91 -0.16 0.13
CA VAL A 126 -7.43 0.47 1.35
C VAL A 126 -8.63 -0.33 1.86
N GLY A 127 -8.67 -0.58 3.17
CA GLY A 127 -9.68 -1.45 3.76
C GLY A 127 -9.43 -1.81 5.22
N GLY A 128 -9.71 -3.08 5.54
CA GLY A 128 -9.65 -3.62 6.91
C GLY A 128 -10.83 -3.17 7.77
N SER A 129 -10.72 -3.38 9.08
CA SER A 129 -11.76 -2.97 10.02
C SER A 129 -11.86 -1.44 10.04
N ASN A 130 -13.08 -0.92 9.82
CA ASN A 130 -13.35 0.52 9.72
C ASN A 130 -12.65 1.29 8.57
N GLN A 131 -12.10 0.59 7.56
CA GLN A 131 -11.43 1.22 6.40
C GLN A 131 -10.22 2.10 6.77
N THR A 132 -9.55 1.82 7.88
CA THR A 132 -8.41 2.61 8.38
C THR A 132 -7.05 2.05 7.99
N PHE A 133 -6.99 0.91 7.32
CA PHE A 133 -5.73 0.23 6.99
C PHE A 133 -5.43 0.34 5.50
N THR A 134 -4.16 0.54 5.19
CA THR A 134 -3.64 0.55 3.82
C THR A 134 -2.61 -0.57 3.66
N LEU A 135 -2.76 -1.37 2.63
CA LEU A 135 -1.79 -2.39 2.21
C LEU A 135 -0.99 -1.83 1.04
N GLN A 136 0.30 -1.62 1.27
CA GLN A 136 1.23 -1.17 0.25
C GLN A 136 2.04 -2.36 -0.27
N PRO A 137 2.02 -2.62 -1.59
CA PRO A 137 2.77 -3.72 -2.17
C PRO A 137 4.26 -3.44 -2.03
N LEU A 138 5.00 -4.35 -1.40
CA LEU A 138 6.46 -4.26 -1.35
C LEU A 138 7.00 -4.99 -2.57
N SER A 139 7.54 -4.27 -3.55
CA SER A 139 8.18 -4.83 -4.74
C SER A 139 9.48 -5.55 -4.39
N LEU A 140 9.38 -6.73 -3.78
CA LEU A 140 10.52 -7.63 -3.68
C LEU A 140 10.74 -8.29 -5.03
N GLN A 141 11.83 -7.93 -5.70
CA GLN A 141 12.44 -8.76 -6.75
C GLN A 141 13.00 -10.02 -6.07
N ALA A 142 12.11 -10.94 -5.70
CA ALA A 142 12.51 -12.22 -5.15
C ALA A 142 13.17 -13.04 -6.26
N GLN A 143 14.39 -13.50 -6.00
CA GLN A 143 15.22 -14.37 -6.85
C GLN A 143 14.57 -15.70 -7.30
N THR A 144 13.28 -15.92 -7.04
CA THR A 144 12.53 -17.11 -7.43
C THR A 144 11.05 -16.88 -7.78
N GLY A 145 10.55 -15.64 -7.92
CA GLY A 145 9.13 -15.48 -8.27
C GLY A 145 8.65 -14.05 -8.36
N VAL A 146 7.90 -13.77 -9.43
CA VAL A 146 7.30 -12.48 -9.75
C VAL A 146 6.49 -11.94 -8.58
N ASN A 147 6.74 -10.69 -8.18
CA ASN A 147 5.86 -9.98 -7.25
C ASN A 147 4.55 -9.60 -7.95
N ILE A 148 3.47 -10.24 -7.54
CA ILE A 148 2.16 -10.17 -8.18
C ILE A 148 1.30 -9.02 -7.66
N ALA A 149 1.72 -8.35 -6.58
CA ALA A 149 0.90 -7.42 -5.81
C ALA A 149 0.32 -6.26 -6.65
N LEU A 150 1.03 -5.83 -7.69
CA LEU A 150 0.63 -4.73 -8.59
C LEU A 150 -0.63 -5.02 -9.43
N GLY A 151 -1.06 -6.28 -9.53
CA GLY A 151 -2.26 -6.68 -10.28
C GLY A 151 -3.47 -7.00 -9.39
N VAL A 152 -3.34 -6.86 -8.06
CA VAL A 152 -4.44 -7.15 -7.14
C VAL A 152 -5.35 -5.92 -7.06
N THR A 153 -6.62 -6.10 -7.40
CA THR A 153 -7.64 -5.02 -7.35
C THR A 153 -8.52 -5.13 -6.12
N ASP A 154 -8.71 -6.35 -5.63
CA ASP A 154 -9.55 -6.65 -4.49
C ASP A 154 -8.89 -7.72 -3.63
N PHE A 155 -8.94 -7.51 -2.32
CA PHE A 155 -8.40 -8.45 -1.35
C PHE A 155 -9.32 -8.54 -0.14
N GLN A 156 -9.82 -9.74 0.14
CA GLN A 156 -10.60 -10.04 1.33
C GLN A 156 -9.71 -10.75 2.34
N LEU A 157 -9.69 -10.25 3.57
CA LEU A 157 -8.99 -10.84 4.70
C LEU A 157 -10.00 -11.26 5.77
N ARG A 158 -9.77 -12.43 6.36
CA ARG A 158 -10.54 -12.97 7.48
C ARG A 158 -9.56 -13.48 8.52
N SER A 159 -9.75 -13.03 9.76
CA SER A 159 -8.98 -13.53 10.90
C SER A 159 -9.26 -15.03 11.06
N VAL A 160 -8.21 -15.81 11.22
CA VAL A 160 -8.32 -17.19 11.68
C VAL A 160 -8.17 -17.10 13.19
N ALA A 161 -9.29 -17.19 13.91
CA ALA A 161 -9.23 -17.21 15.38
C ALA A 161 -8.38 -18.40 15.82
N ASN A 162 -7.37 -18.14 16.65
CA ASN A 162 -6.70 -19.16 17.44
C ASN A 162 -7.55 -19.47 18.68
#